data_AF-A0A0R3LN60-F1
#
_entry.id   AF-A0A0R3LN60-F1
#
_cell.length_a   1.000
_cell.length_b   1.000
_cell.length_c   1.000
_cell.angle_alpha   90.00
_cell.angle_beta   90.00
_cell.angle_gamma   90.00
#
_symmetry.space_group_name_H-M   'P 1'
#
loop_
_entity.id
_entity.type
_entity.pdbx_description
1 polymer ?
#
loop_
_entity_poly.entity_id
_entity_poly.type
_entity_poly.pdbx_seq_one_letter_code
_entity_poly.pdbx_strand_id
1 'polypeptide(L)'
;MQRLRLKADGRIVELRDGQEFPLAPTMPGLAPATPGLAQAMPSASPVMPDATPGETGTLPPVRDLRRRAQLTQLEFAARVGVPVETIRNWEQGKRVPRGPARALLAVIAHSPETVFAALATETSPR
;
A
#
# COMPACT_ATOMS: atom_id res chain seq x y z
N MET A 1 24.19 18.88 7.62
CA MET A 1 23.48 17.92 8.49
C MET A 1 22.14 17.60 7.84
N GLN A 2 21.90 16.35 7.47
CA GLN A 2 20.68 15.92 6.76
C GLN A 2 19.52 15.79 7.77
N ARG A 3 18.39 16.46 7.52
CA ARG A 3 17.18 16.36 8.36
C ARG A 3 16.06 15.72 7.55
N LEU A 4 15.56 14.58 8.03
CA LEU A 4 14.43 13.87 7.43
C LEU A 4 13.13 14.31 8.12
N ARG A 5 12.04 14.45 7.35
CA ARG A 5 10.72 14.75 7.88
C ARG A 5 9.71 13.73 7.40
N LEU A 6 8.97 13.15 8.33
CA LEU A 6 7.82 12.31 8.06
C LEU A 6 6.59 13.21 7.86
N LYS A 7 5.92 13.06 6.72
CA LYS A 7 4.68 13.74 6.38
C LYS A 7 3.47 12.96 6.88
N ALA A 8 2.33 13.64 7.02
CA ALA A 8 1.09 13.05 7.51
C ALA A 8 0.51 11.94 6.59
N ASP A 9 0.98 11.88 5.34
CA ASP A 9 0.66 10.82 4.37
C ASP A 9 1.61 9.62 4.46
N GLY A 10 2.54 9.61 5.43
CA GLY A 10 3.49 8.52 5.66
C GLY A 10 4.75 8.59 4.81
N ARG A 11 4.92 9.60 3.95
CA ARG A 11 6.13 9.77 3.14
C ARG A 11 7.25 10.42 3.95
N ILE A 12 8.47 9.92 3.76
CA ILE A 12 9.68 10.55 4.31
C ILE A 12 10.25 11.46 3.22
N VAL A 13 10.39 12.74 3.53
CA VAL A 13 11.01 13.73 2.66
C VAL A 13 12.31 14.21 3.27
N GLU A 14 13.30 14.50 2.43
CA GLU A 14 14.54 15.13 2.86
C GLU A 14 14.37 16.65 2.85
N LEU A 15 14.70 17.31 3.97
CA LEU A 15 14.74 18.76 4.05
C LEU A 15 16.18 19.24 3.88
N ARG A 16 16.45 19.88 2.74
CA ARG A 16 17.69 20.60 2.46
C ARG A 16 17.36 22.09 2.30
N ASP A 17 17.96 22.94 3.14
CA ASP A 17 17.81 24.41 3.12
C ASP A 17 16.36 24.91 3.02
N GLY A 18 15.45 24.25 3.75
CA GLY A 18 14.02 24.60 3.79
C GLY A 18 13.20 24.12 2.58
N GLN A 19 13.82 23.49 1.59
CA GLN A 19 13.16 22.94 0.41
C GLN A 19 13.03 21.41 0.52
N GLU A 20 11.87 20.89 0.15
CA GLU A 20 11.54 19.47 0.27
C GLU A 20 11.92 18.72 -1.01
N PHE A 21 12.74 17.67 -0.89
CA PHE A 21 13.09 16.81 -2.01
C PHE A 21 12.58 15.37 -1.78
N PRO A 22 11.96 14.74 -2.80
CA PRO A 22 11.61 13.34 -2.72
C PRO A 22 12.89 12.50 -2.62
N LEU A 23 12.95 11.61 -1.64
CA LEU A 23 14.04 10.65 -1.50
C LEU A 23 13.94 9.62 -2.64
N ALA A 24 14.61 9.89 -3.75
CA ALA A 24 14.83 8.89 -4.77
C ALA A 24 15.81 7.84 -4.21
N PRO A 25 15.53 6.52 -4.37
CA PRO A 25 16.53 5.50 -4.05
C PRO A 25 17.77 5.76 -4.92
N THR A 26 18.89 6.08 -4.26
CA THR A 26 20.18 6.22 -4.95
C THR A 26 20.58 4.83 -5.44
N MET A 27 20.38 4.60 -6.73
CA MET A 27 21.08 3.54 -7.46
C MET A 27 22.52 4.06 -7.70
N PRO A 28 23.56 3.47 -7.09
CA PRO A 28 24.93 3.84 -7.40
C PRO A 28 25.29 3.25 -8.78
N GLY A 29 25.59 4.08 -9.78
CA GLY A 29 26.15 3.53 -11.02
C GLY A 29 26.09 4.30 -12.32
N LEU A 30 25.71 5.59 -12.38
CA LEU A 30 25.84 6.33 -13.64
C LEU A 30 26.64 7.62 -13.46
N ALA A 31 27.93 7.52 -13.78
CA ALA A 31 28.82 8.66 -13.93
C ALA A 31 28.37 9.56 -15.10
N PRO A 32 28.67 10.87 -15.09
CA PRO A 32 28.33 11.77 -16.18
C PRO A 32 29.28 11.54 -17.36
N ALA A 33 28.77 11.03 -18.48
CA ALA A 33 29.49 11.01 -19.74
C ALA A 33 29.33 12.37 -20.45
N THR A 34 30.47 12.99 -20.76
CA THR A 34 30.69 14.18 -21.57
C THR A 34 29.89 14.21 -22.89
N PRO A 35 29.43 15.39 -23.36
CA PRO A 35 28.67 15.51 -24.61
C PRO A 35 29.63 15.50 -25.80
N GLY A 36 29.45 14.56 -26.72
CA GLY A 36 30.29 14.45 -27.90
C GLY A 36 29.60 13.71 -29.05
N LEU A 37 29.21 14.51 -30.05
CA LEU A 37 28.99 14.16 -31.46
C LEU A 37 27.70 13.41 -31.81
N ALA A 38 26.82 14.18 -32.44
CA ALA A 38 25.64 13.76 -33.16
C ALA A 38 25.96 12.70 -34.22
N GLN A 39 25.20 11.61 -34.20
CA GLN A 39 24.88 10.86 -35.42
C GLN A 39 23.38 10.56 -35.45
N ALA A 40 22.77 10.97 -36.55
CA ALA A 40 21.38 10.74 -36.89
C ALA A 40 21.14 9.27 -37.23
N MET A 41 20.17 8.66 -36.56
CA MET A 41 19.49 7.43 -36.96
C MET A 41 17.99 7.55 -36.60
N PRO A 42 17.11 6.84 -37.32
CA PRO A 42 15.73 7.27 -37.58
C PRO A 42 14.79 7.06 -36.38
N SER A 43 13.73 7.89 -36.34
CA SER A 43 12.60 7.80 -35.41
C SER A 43 11.99 6.41 -35.38
N ALA A 44 12.48 5.56 -34.49
CA ALA A 44 11.66 4.53 -33.87
C ALA A 44 11.09 5.17 -32.59
N SER A 45 9.86 5.68 -32.68
CA SER A 45 9.10 6.05 -31.49
C SER A 45 9.13 4.84 -30.55
N PRO A 46 9.71 4.92 -29.35
CA PRO A 46 9.43 3.90 -28.37
C PRO A 46 7.94 4.03 -28.08
N VAL A 47 7.17 3.02 -28.52
CA VAL A 47 5.97 2.63 -27.79
C VAL A 47 6.48 2.30 -26.41
N MET A 48 6.51 3.32 -25.55
CA MET A 48 6.43 3.06 -24.13
C MET A 48 5.18 2.21 -23.98
N PRO A 49 5.25 0.98 -23.43
CA PRO A 49 4.05 0.47 -22.82
C PRO A 49 3.61 1.58 -21.88
N ASP A 50 2.37 2.04 -22.06
CA ASP A 50 1.71 2.93 -21.11
C ASP A 50 2.03 2.34 -19.73
N ALA A 51 3.02 2.94 -19.07
CA ALA A 51 3.38 2.58 -17.72
C ALA A 51 2.29 3.26 -16.93
N THR A 52 1.08 2.69 -16.99
CA THR A 52 -0.11 3.14 -16.28
C THR A 52 0.36 3.35 -14.84
N PRO A 53 0.48 4.61 -14.37
CA PRO A 53 1.01 4.88 -13.06
C PRO A 53 -0.04 4.38 -12.06
N GLY A 54 0.21 3.21 -11.49
CA GLY A 54 -0.56 2.64 -10.40
C GLY A 54 -2.01 2.33 -10.76
N GLU A 55 -2.29 1.05 -11.03
CA GLU A 55 -3.47 0.47 -10.41
C GLU A 55 -3.34 0.75 -8.91
N THR A 56 -4.01 1.81 -8.47
CA THR A 56 -4.19 2.11 -7.07
C THR A 56 -4.92 0.90 -6.51
N GLY A 57 -4.15 -0.05 -5.95
CA GLY A 57 -4.61 -1.35 -5.51
C GLY A 57 -5.90 -1.21 -4.74
N THR A 58 -7.00 -1.41 -5.45
CA THR A 58 -8.34 -1.27 -4.88
C THR A 58 -8.51 -2.53 -4.08
N LEU A 59 -8.57 -2.35 -2.76
CA LEU A 59 -8.81 -3.48 -1.88
C LEU A 59 -10.11 -4.15 -2.27
N PRO A 60 -10.15 -5.50 -2.28
CA PRO A 60 -11.41 -6.20 -2.45
C PRO A 60 -12.41 -5.71 -1.41
N PRO A 61 -13.70 -5.60 -1.76
CA PRO A 61 -14.75 -5.32 -0.80
C PRO A 61 -14.64 -6.24 0.42
N VAL A 62 -14.81 -5.70 1.62
CA VAL A 62 -14.70 -6.46 2.89
C VAL A 62 -15.61 -7.69 2.90
N ARG A 63 -16.78 -7.56 2.25
CA ARG A 63 -17.75 -8.66 2.08
C ARG A 63 -17.16 -9.85 1.34
N ASP A 64 -16.34 -9.61 0.33
CA ASP A 64 -15.74 -10.67 -0.49
C ASP A 64 -14.62 -11.36 0.27
N LEU A 65 -13.80 -10.60 1.00
CA LEU A 65 -12.79 -11.15 1.92
C LEU A 65 -13.44 -12.09 2.95
N ARG A 66 -14.53 -11.65 3.57
CA ARG A 66 -15.28 -12.45 4.53
C ARG A 66 -15.88 -13.72 3.91
N ARG A 67 -16.47 -13.61 2.71
CA ARG A 67 -17.08 -14.74 2.00
C ARG A 67 -16.04 -15.78 1.58
N ARG A 68 -14.87 -15.33 1.12
CA ARG A 68 -13.72 -16.21 0.81
C ARG A 68 -13.24 -16.97 2.05
N ALA A 69 -13.27 -16.32 3.22
CA ALA A 69 -12.97 -16.94 4.50
C ALA A 69 -14.10 -17.81 5.06
N GLN A 70 -15.28 -17.85 4.42
CA GLN A 70 -16.47 -18.59 4.87
C GLN A 70 -16.95 -18.22 6.29
N LEU A 71 -16.79 -16.95 6.67
CA LEU A 71 -17.17 -16.46 8.00
C LEU A 71 -18.47 -15.65 7.97
N THR A 72 -19.21 -15.71 9.07
CA THR A 72 -20.28 -14.74 9.37
C THR A 72 -19.68 -13.36 9.67
N GLN A 73 -20.51 -12.30 9.62
CA GLN A 73 -20.04 -10.94 9.96
C GLN A 73 -19.49 -10.87 11.38
N LEU A 74 -20.13 -11.59 12.33
CA LEU A 74 -19.72 -11.62 13.72
C LEU A 74 -18.36 -12.31 13.89
N GLU A 75 -18.17 -13.48 13.28
CA GLU A 75 -16.90 -14.22 13.36
C GLU A 75 -15.75 -13.46 12.69
N PHE A 76 -16.01 -12.85 11.53
CA PHE A 76 -15.00 -12.04 10.85
C PHE A 76 -14.61 -10.82 11.69
N ALA A 77 -15.58 -10.15 12.29
CA ALA A 77 -15.34 -9.02 13.19
C ALA A 77 -14.50 -9.44 14.41
N ALA A 78 -14.84 -10.57 15.03
CA ALA A 78 -14.10 -11.13 16.15
C ALA A 78 -12.64 -11.45 15.78
N ARG A 79 -12.41 -12.12 14.64
CA ARG A 79 -11.06 -12.47 14.18
C ARG A 79 -10.20 -11.26 13.83
N VAL A 80 -10.80 -10.22 13.28
CA VAL A 80 -10.11 -8.97 12.90
C VAL A 80 -9.92 -8.04 14.11
N GLY A 81 -10.65 -8.26 15.21
CA GLY A 81 -10.58 -7.45 16.42
C GLY A 81 -11.32 -6.11 16.30
N VAL A 82 -12.42 -6.07 15.56
CA VAL A 82 -13.26 -4.86 15.39
C VAL A 82 -14.72 -5.13 15.73
N PRO A 83 -15.52 -4.12 16.12
CA PRO A 83 -16.95 -4.31 16.34
C PRO A 83 -17.67 -4.77 15.07
N VAL A 84 -18.67 -5.66 15.20
CA VAL A 84 -19.49 -6.14 14.07
C VAL A 84 -20.15 -5.01 13.29
N GLU A 85 -20.52 -3.91 13.96
CA GLU A 85 -21.07 -2.72 13.31
C GLU A 85 -20.06 -2.07 12.35
N THR A 86 -18.76 -2.14 12.66
CA THR A 86 -17.70 -1.60 11.80
C THR A 86 -17.60 -2.39 10.50
N ILE A 87 -17.62 -3.72 10.58
CA ILE A 87 -17.69 -4.60 9.40
C ILE A 87 -18.95 -4.30 8.59
N ARG A 88 -20.11 -4.17 9.24
CA ARG A 88 -21.36 -3.82 8.56
C ARG A 88 -21.28 -2.47 7.84
N ASN A 89 -20.72 -1.45 8.47
CA ASN A 89 -20.56 -0.12 7.88
C ASN A 89 -19.60 -0.13 6.67
N TRP A 90 -18.56 -0.97 6.69
CA TRP A 90 -17.66 -1.17 5.55
C TRP A 90 -18.30 -1.95 4.41
N GLU A 91 -18.99 -3.06 4.71
CA GLU A 91 -19.68 -3.87 3.70
C GLU A 91 -20.83 -3.11 3.02
N GLN A 92 -21.46 -2.17 3.74
CA GLN A 92 -22.52 -1.31 3.22
C GLN A 92 -21.98 -0.03 2.54
N GLY A 93 -20.66 0.19 2.53
CA GLY A 93 -20.05 1.39 1.94
C GLY A 93 -20.30 2.70 2.71
N LYS A 94 -20.94 2.65 3.89
CA LYS A 94 -21.16 3.84 4.74
C LYS A 94 -19.86 4.44 5.27
N ARG A 95 -18.84 3.60 5.44
CA ARG A 95 -17.48 3.99 5.82
C ARG A 95 -16.48 3.19 5.00
N VAL A 96 -15.30 3.76 4.80
CA VAL A 96 -14.19 3.09 4.12
C VAL A 96 -13.10 2.78 5.14
N PRO A 97 -12.52 1.57 5.17
CA PRO A 97 -11.39 1.26 6.04
C PRO A 97 -10.18 2.12 5.68
N ARG A 98 -9.49 2.65 6.70
CA ARG A 98 -8.32 3.52 6.54
C ARG A 98 -7.20 3.09 7.48
N GLY A 99 -5.98 3.56 7.20
CA GLY A 99 -4.81 3.35 8.05
C GLY A 99 -4.56 1.86 8.37
N PRO A 100 -4.36 1.48 9.64
CA PRO A 100 -4.07 0.10 10.02
C PRO A 100 -5.12 -0.92 9.57
N ALA A 101 -6.42 -0.57 9.63
CA ALA A 101 -7.49 -1.46 9.17
C ALA A 101 -7.40 -1.74 7.66
N ARG A 102 -7.04 -0.72 6.87
CA ARG A 102 -6.82 -0.87 5.42
C ARG A 102 -5.64 -1.82 5.15
N ALA A 103 -4.54 -1.65 5.88
CA ALA A 103 -3.36 -2.50 5.75
C ALA A 103 -3.68 -3.96 6.14
N LEU A 104 -4.34 -4.17 7.27
CA LEU A 104 -4.74 -5.52 7.72
C LEU A 104 -5.63 -6.22 6.69
N LEU A 105 -6.64 -5.53 6.16
CA LEU A 105 -7.51 -6.09 5.11
C LEU A 105 -6.74 -6.40 3.81
N ALA A 106 -5.70 -5.63 3.50
CA ALA A 106 -4.82 -5.91 2.36
C ALA A 106 -4.05 -7.23 2.56
N VAL A 107 -3.54 -7.47 3.76
CA VAL A 107 -2.83 -8.71 4.09
C VAL A 107 -3.81 -9.89 4.09
N ILE A 108 -5.01 -9.73 4.68
CA ILE A 108 -6.07 -10.74 4.65
C ILE A 108 -6.47 -11.10 3.21
N ALA A 109 -6.44 -10.13 2.28
CA ALA A 109 -6.75 -10.40 0.87
C ALA A 109 -5.76 -11.36 0.20
N HIS A 110 -4.50 -11.37 0.65
CA HIS A 110 -3.43 -12.19 0.09
C HIS A 110 -3.27 -13.52 0.84
N SER A 111 -3.36 -13.51 2.17
CA SER A 111 -3.07 -14.69 3.02
C SER A 111 -4.00 -14.76 4.24
N PRO A 112 -5.30 -15.04 4.06
CA PRO A 112 -6.28 -15.00 5.14
C PRO A 112 -6.00 -16.05 6.23
N GLU A 113 -5.59 -17.26 5.86
CA GLU A 113 -5.28 -18.34 6.82
C GLU A 113 -4.14 -17.96 7.78
N THR A 114 -3.05 -17.39 7.25
CA THR A 114 -1.90 -16.97 8.05
C THR A 114 -2.27 -15.85 9.01
N VAL A 115 -3.02 -14.85 8.53
CA VAL A 115 -3.44 -13.73 9.37
C VAL A 115 -4.36 -14.21 10.49
N PHE A 116 -5.37 -15.03 10.19
CA PHE A 116 -6.28 -15.52 11.23
C PHE A 116 -5.59 -16.44 12.24
N ALA A 117 -4.64 -17.26 11.80
CA ALA A 117 -3.83 -18.05 12.73
C ALA A 117 -2.99 -17.16 13.66
N ALA A 118 -2.38 -16.10 13.12
CA ALA A 118 -1.60 -15.13 13.90
C ALA A 118 -2.47 -14.33 14.88
N LEU A 119 -3.71 -14.00 14.53
CA LEU A 119 -4.62 -13.27 15.42
C LEU A 119 -5.23 -14.16 16.51
N ALA A 120 -5.40 -15.47 16.24
CA ALA A 120 -5.97 -16.43 17.20
C ALA A 120 -5.06 -16.70 18.42
N THR A 121 -3.74 -16.53 18.28
CA THR A 121 -2.79 -16.72 19.39
C THR A 121 -2.82 -15.56 20.40
N GLU A 122 -3.40 -14.41 20.06
CA GLU A 122 -3.45 -13.24 20.96
C GLU A 122 -4.75 -13.12 21.75
N THR A 123 -5.81 -13.85 21.40
CA THR A 123 -7.11 -13.78 22.08
C THR A 123 -7.17 -14.57 23.41
N SER A 124 -6.03 -14.98 23.96
CA SER A 124 -5.99 -15.59 25.29
C SER A 124 -6.23 -14.50 26.35
N PRO A 125 -7.25 -14.62 27.21
CA PRO A 125 -7.57 -13.59 28.19
C PRO A 125 -6.45 -13.49 29.24
N ARG A 126 -5.92 -12.28 29.42
CA ARG A 126 -5.15 -11.91 30.62
C ARG A 126 -6.09 -11.47 31.73
#